data_AF-A0A7H0HU83-F1
#
_entry.id   AF-A0A7H0HU83-F1
#
_cell.length_a   1.000
_cell.length_b   1.000
_cell.length_c   1.000
_cell.angle_alpha   90.00
_cell.angle_beta   90.00
_cell.angle_gamma   90.00
#
_symmetry.space_group_name_H-M   'P 1'
#
loop_
_entity.id
_entity.type
_entity.pdbx_description
1 polymer ?
#
loop_
_entity_poly.entity_id
_entity_poly.type
_entity_poly.pdbx_seq_one_letter_code
_entity_poly.pdbx_strand_id
1 'polypeptide(L)'
;MTRSHQARLGRAAIAAAAATAVTAAVVAASPEAHNAKSLPKLSLIAATTSVTLDSWKEDPGVYLDLGTYVTAQNGPFELRVTRKGYDAPVVATQIVHSGNKTRTRTLPKGLVDGFSGLPGFAEITLTDEKGRKVLSRSESFCPNNASGRVRPDAPSTSPYPQSCPVNPFTLGSVWGVENGWASNTYAGYYSEPVPLAAGVYTAKVSVAKKYRDLFGIANKPQTIKVTVRERSWEEGGAGAGAAKTGPAAHRAAGHAGHAGGHTAGHGAGHSTAHSTGHAGHGAAARPEAPSAATTGATPTYNVGHGPYAPAPPALPWALKKAGLRAAQAAGDSAGRTDGSRQAPALAPNAKRPTGPANVPDVPKPDLRSLPAYGITIGDGGEEVPGKDYLAFSANVWNAGPAQLVVDGFRTPGKELMDAYQYFYDADGKQVGYTPTGTMEWDPRPGHEHWHFTDFASYRLLKADKKEAVRSGKEAFCLANTDAVDYTVKNANWHPENTDLSTACGQENSISVREVLDVGSGDTYTQDLPGQSFDITDLPNGTYWIQVLANPEKRLKETDLGNNSALRKVVLGGTKGARTVTVAPVGLVDAN
;
A
#
# COMPACT_ATOMS: atom_id res chain seq x y z
N MET A 1 59.11 1.43 76.54
CA MET A 1 59.73 0.37 75.71
C MET A 1 59.16 0.48 74.30
N THR A 2 60.04 0.75 73.32
CA THR A 2 59.98 0.37 71.87
C THR A 2 58.69 0.68 71.09
N ARG A 3 58.64 1.42 69.97
CA ARG A 3 59.57 1.97 68.95
C ARG A 3 58.74 3.02 68.14
N SER A 4 59.13 4.30 68.01
CA SER A 4 59.76 4.98 66.82
C SER A 4 59.57 4.28 65.46
N HIS A 5 59.23 4.92 64.33
CA HIS A 5 59.87 6.05 63.62
C HIS A 5 58.84 6.68 62.63
N GLN A 6 58.65 8.02 62.57
CA GLN A 6 59.37 9.03 61.75
C GLN A 6 59.36 8.75 60.23
N ALA A 7 59.21 9.69 59.29
CA ALA A 7 58.96 11.13 59.16
C ALA A 7 58.74 11.35 57.63
N ARG A 8 58.20 12.42 57.05
CA ARG A 8 58.63 13.84 56.98
C ARG A 8 57.66 14.50 55.96
N LEU A 9 56.98 15.60 56.30
CA LEU A 9 57.28 17.00 55.89
C LEU A 9 57.33 17.27 54.38
N GLY A 10 56.46 18.18 53.91
CA GLY A 10 56.57 18.83 52.61
C GLY A 10 55.43 19.82 52.34
N ARG A 11 55.65 21.08 52.70
CA ARG A 11 54.75 22.24 52.48
C ARG A 11 54.71 22.67 51.00
N ALA A 12 53.56 23.17 50.55
CA ALA A 12 53.40 24.41 49.77
C ALA A 12 51.89 24.68 49.61
N ALA A 13 51.27 25.60 50.35
CA ALA A 13 51.31 27.06 50.22
C ALA A 13 50.14 27.61 49.35
N ILE A 14 49.15 28.14 50.08
CA ILE A 14 48.48 29.44 49.88
C ILE A 14 47.82 29.70 48.52
N ALA A 15 46.48 29.78 48.54
CA ALA A 15 45.78 30.99 48.12
C ALA A 15 44.41 31.07 48.80
N ALA A 16 44.24 32.13 49.59
CA ALA A 16 43.02 32.49 50.28
C ALA A 16 41.99 33.09 49.32
N ALA A 17 40.69 32.88 49.58
CA ALA A 17 39.66 33.89 49.34
C ALA A 17 38.38 33.56 50.13
N ALA A 18 38.13 34.40 51.14
CA ALA A 18 36.87 34.79 51.77
C ALA A 18 35.61 33.92 51.56
N ALA A 19 35.18 33.28 52.65
CA ALA A 19 33.80 32.88 52.84
C ALA A 19 32.98 34.09 53.33
N THR A 20 32.05 34.57 52.52
CA THR A 20 30.93 35.39 52.99
C THR A 20 29.65 34.59 52.74
N ALA A 21 29.01 34.18 53.83
CA ALA A 21 27.76 33.44 53.80
C ALA A 21 26.65 34.33 53.22
N VAL A 22 26.12 33.95 52.06
CA VAL A 22 24.80 34.39 51.61
C VAL A 22 23.86 33.21 51.79
N THR A 23 22.98 33.34 52.78
CA THR A 23 21.81 32.48 52.97
C THR A 23 20.85 32.69 51.80
N ALA A 24 21.07 31.97 50.70
CA ALA A 24 20.07 31.83 49.66
C ALA A 24 18.97 30.91 50.21
N ALA A 25 17.79 31.48 50.43
CA ALA A 25 16.56 30.73 50.62
C ALA A 25 16.43 29.75 49.45
N VAL A 26 16.61 28.47 49.72
CA VAL A 26 16.23 27.40 48.80
C VAL A 26 14.70 27.42 48.79
N VAL A 27 14.12 28.18 47.87
CA VAL A 27 12.80 27.84 47.37
C VAL A 27 12.99 26.46 46.75
N ALA A 28 12.56 25.43 47.48
CA ALA A 28 12.40 24.11 46.92
C ALA A 28 11.48 24.28 45.71
N ALA A 29 12.06 24.34 44.52
CA ALA A 29 11.33 24.08 43.31
C ALA A 29 10.82 22.65 43.47
N SER A 30 9.53 22.49 43.79
CA SER A 30 8.88 21.19 43.81
C SER A 30 9.30 20.45 42.53
N PRO A 31 9.72 19.17 42.60
CA PRO A 31 10.05 18.37 41.42
C PRO A 31 8.85 18.14 40.46
N GLU A 32 7.69 18.74 40.75
CA GLU A 32 6.42 18.51 40.07
C GLU A 32 6.24 19.26 38.75
N ALA A 33 7.25 19.99 38.26
CA ALA A 33 7.15 20.71 36.98
C ALA A 33 7.77 19.98 35.76
N HIS A 34 8.30 18.75 35.93
CA HIS A 34 8.88 17.98 34.81
C HIS A 34 8.04 16.78 34.33
N ASN A 35 6.86 16.53 34.89
CA ASN A 35 6.03 15.37 34.55
C ASN A 35 4.78 15.67 33.67
N ALA A 36 4.72 16.84 33.02
CA ALA A 36 3.56 17.25 32.24
C ALA A 36 3.78 17.23 30.72
N LYS A 37 4.28 16.12 30.14
CA LYS A 37 4.17 15.85 28.69
C LYS A 37 4.08 14.34 28.41
N SER A 38 2.90 13.76 28.64
CA SER A 38 2.66 12.33 28.37
C SER A 38 1.73 12.05 27.20
N LEU A 39 1.16 13.08 26.55
CA LEU A 39 0.30 12.91 25.37
C LEU A 39 0.91 13.58 24.14
N PRO A 40 0.81 12.96 22.96
CA PRO A 40 1.24 13.58 21.71
C PRO A 40 0.40 14.84 21.46
N LYS A 41 1.07 15.94 21.17
CA LYS A 41 0.44 17.17 20.70
C LYS A 41 0.17 17.02 19.20
N LEU A 42 -1.09 16.81 18.87
CA LEU A 42 -1.57 16.81 17.50
C LEU A 42 -1.84 18.22 16.99
N SER A 43 -1.49 18.52 15.74
CA SER A 43 -1.79 19.82 15.11
C SER A 43 -2.05 19.71 13.62
N LEU A 44 -3.12 20.37 13.16
CA LEU A 44 -3.40 20.57 11.73
C LEU A 44 -2.48 21.67 11.20
N ILE A 45 -1.77 21.37 10.12
CA ILE A 45 -0.90 22.31 9.40
C ILE A 45 -1.23 22.29 7.91
N ALA A 46 -0.85 23.34 7.19
CA ALA A 46 -0.81 23.35 5.73
C ALA A 46 0.65 23.48 5.29
N ALA A 47 1.07 22.62 4.35
CA ALA A 47 2.40 22.71 3.74
C ALA A 47 2.48 23.84 2.70
N THR A 48 1.32 24.25 2.18
CA THR A 48 1.19 25.32 1.18
C THR A 48 -0.03 26.19 1.48
N THR A 49 -0.02 27.43 1.02
CA THR A 49 -1.16 28.36 1.08
C THR A 49 -2.00 28.32 -0.20
N SER A 50 -1.56 27.61 -1.23
CA SER A 50 -2.30 27.44 -2.48
C SER A 50 -2.04 26.11 -3.17
N VAL A 51 -3.06 25.56 -3.81
CA VAL A 51 -2.99 24.35 -4.64
C VAL A 51 -3.65 24.59 -6.00
N THR A 52 -3.23 23.82 -7.00
CA THR A 52 -3.93 23.70 -8.28
C THR A 52 -4.39 22.27 -8.44
N LEU A 53 -5.69 22.08 -8.70
CA LEU A 53 -6.33 20.79 -8.91
C LEU A 53 -6.80 20.71 -10.36
N ASP A 54 -6.61 19.57 -10.99
CA ASP A 54 -7.03 19.35 -12.38
C ASP A 54 -8.28 18.48 -12.39
N SER A 55 -9.29 18.91 -13.15
CA SER A 55 -10.44 18.11 -13.57
C SER A 55 -10.25 17.75 -15.03
N TRP A 56 -10.49 16.50 -15.40
CA TRP A 56 -10.35 16.05 -16.80
C TRP A 56 -11.72 16.06 -17.49
N LYS A 57 -11.79 16.49 -18.75
CA LYS A 57 -13.07 16.54 -19.50
C LYS A 57 -13.67 15.14 -19.65
N GLU A 58 -12.80 14.15 -19.80
CA GLU A 58 -13.16 12.77 -20.03
C GLU A 58 -13.36 11.99 -18.72
N ASP A 59 -12.90 12.53 -17.59
CA ASP A 59 -13.17 12.04 -16.23
C ASP A 59 -13.38 13.23 -15.27
N PRO A 60 -14.59 13.82 -15.27
CA PRO A 60 -14.85 15.09 -14.60
C PRO A 60 -14.90 14.96 -13.08
N GLY A 61 -14.19 15.86 -12.40
CA GLY A 61 -14.15 15.94 -10.94
C GLY A 61 -12.76 16.28 -10.43
N VAL A 62 -12.68 16.73 -9.17
CA VAL A 62 -11.39 17.00 -8.52
C VAL A 62 -11.28 16.29 -7.19
N TYR A 63 -10.08 15.77 -6.91
CA TYR A 63 -9.72 15.25 -5.60
C TYR A 63 -9.18 16.38 -4.73
N LEU A 64 -9.68 16.50 -3.49
CA LEU A 64 -9.35 17.60 -2.58
C LEU A 64 -8.04 17.35 -1.81
N ASP A 65 -6.94 17.10 -2.52
CA ASP A 65 -5.60 17.12 -1.91
C ASP A 65 -5.16 18.58 -1.68
N LEU A 66 -5.48 19.09 -0.50
CA LEU A 66 -5.30 20.51 -0.15
C LEU A 66 -3.93 20.80 0.48
N GLY A 67 -3.02 19.82 0.52
CA GLY A 67 -1.70 19.97 1.15
C GLY A 67 -1.77 20.21 2.66
N THR A 68 -2.78 19.65 3.32
CA THR A 68 -2.99 19.74 4.77
C THR A 68 -2.65 18.44 5.49
N TYR A 69 -2.03 18.55 6.67
CA TYR A 69 -1.48 17.41 7.40
C TYR A 69 -1.77 17.49 8.90
N VAL A 70 -1.86 16.34 9.56
CA VAL A 70 -1.88 16.23 11.03
C VAL A 70 -0.50 15.80 11.51
N THR A 71 0.15 16.66 12.28
CA THR A 71 1.45 16.41 12.90
C THR A 71 1.29 15.74 14.26
N ALA A 72 2.27 14.93 14.68
CA ALA A 72 2.43 14.47 16.06
C ALA A 72 3.73 15.02 16.68
N GLN A 73 3.64 15.65 17.86
CA GLN A 73 4.79 16.21 18.58
C GLN A 73 4.80 15.79 20.05
N ASN A 74 5.97 15.75 20.69
CA ASN A 74 6.15 15.31 22.08
C ASN A 74 5.77 13.83 22.31
N GLY A 75 5.83 13.01 21.27
CA GLY A 75 5.48 11.58 21.31
C GLY A 75 4.72 11.16 20.06
N PRO A 76 4.70 9.85 19.76
CA PRO A 76 3.92 9.33 18.66
C PRO A 76 2.43 9.32 19.01
N PHE A 77 1.59 9.44 17.99
CA PHE A 77 0.17 9.15 18.09
C PHE A 77 -0.07 7.73 17.62
N GLU A 78 -0.68 6.88 18.45
CA GLU A 78 -0.90 5.47 18.14
C GLU A 78 -2.28 5.01 18.57
N LEU A 79 -2.97 4.34 17.66
CA LEU A 79 -4.24 3.66 17.88
C LEU A 79 -4.11 2.17 17.55
N ARG A 80 -4.67 1.32 18.42
CA ARG A 80 -4.97 -0.08 18.11
C ARG A 80 -6.45 -0.20 17.81
N VAL A 81 -6.75 -0.59 16.60
CA VAL A 81 -8.11 -0.74 16.09
C VAL A 81 -8.35 -2.21 15.87
N THR A 82 -9.36 -2.79 16.52
CA THR A 82 -9.59 -4.23 16.48
C THR A 82 -11.08 -4.55 16.45
N ARG A 83 -11.40 -5.76 16.00
CA ARG A 83 -12.68 -6.40 16.28
C ARG A 83 -12.45 -7.82 16.76
N LYS A 84 -13.32 -8.31 17.66
CA LYS A 84 -13.21 -9.67 18.21
C LYS A 84 -13.66 -10.76 17.23
N GLY A 85 -14.46 -10.38 16.23
CA GLY A 85 -15.08 -11.24 15.26
C GLY A 85 -16.07 -10.42 14.42
N TYR A 86 -16.67 -11.03 13.40
CA TYR A 86 -17.52 -10.30 12.44
C TYR A 86 -18.87 -9.84 13.02
N ASP A 87 -19.34 -10.43 14.13
CA ASP A 87 -20.54 -10.00 14.85
C ASP A 87 -20.29 -8.89 15.90
N ALA A 88 -19.02 -8.48 16.07
CA ALA A 88 -18.63 -7.48 17.05
C ALA A 88 -18.27 -6.15 16.35
N PRO A 89 -18.64 -4.99 16.93
CA PRO A 89 -18.24 -3.70 16.38
C PRO A 89 -16.73 -3.53 16.45
N VAL A 90 -16.19 -2.74 15.53
CA VAL A 90 -14.80 -2.29 15.57
C VAL A 90 -14.62 -1.31 16.72
N VAL A 91 -13.54 -1.46 17.47
CA VAL A 91 -13.18 -0.60 18.60
C VAL A 91 -11.78 -0.05 18.42
N ALA A 92 -11.57 1.18 18.88
CA ALA A 92 -10.26 1.82 18.89
C ALA A 92 -9.80 2.06 20.33
N THR A 93 -8.52 1.82 20.57
CA THR A 93 -7.82 2.20 21.82
C THR A 93 -6.60 3.02 21.47
N GLN A 94 -6.31 4.04 22.27
CA GLN A 94 -5.11 4.85 22.12
C GLN A 94 -3.99 4.26 22.98
N ILE A 95 -2.81 4.11 22.40
CA ILE A 95 -1.59 3.78 23.14
C ILE A 95 -0.88 5.09 23.48
N VAL A 96 -0.78 5.36 24.78
CA VAL A 96 -0.15 6.56 25.32
C VAL A 96 1.25 6.19 25.79
N HIS A 97 2.25 6.82 25.15
CA HIS A 97 3.66 6.60 25.42
C HIS A 97 4.17 7.62 26.45
N SER A 98 4.79 7.14 27.54
CA SER A 98 5.36 7.96 28.62
C SER A 98 6.75 7.44 28.97
N GLY A 99 7.76 7.91 28.25
CA GLY A 99 9.11 7.34 28.29
C GLY A 99 9.06 5.88 27.82
N ASN A 100 9.63 4.96 28.60
CA ASN A 100 9.65 3.52 28.27
C ASN A 100 8.37 2.77 28.69
N LYS A 101 7.35 3.48 29.16
CA LYS A 101 6.07 2.87 29.59
C LYS A 101 4.96 3.24 28.63
N THR A 102 4.07 2.29 28.37
CA THR A 102 2.84 2.52 27.61
C THR A 102 1.62 2.36 28.51
N ARG A 103 0.57 3.14 28.24
CA ARG A 103 -0.74 2.99 28.85
C ARG A 103 -1.80 2.97 27.77
N THR A 104 -2.72 2.02 27.85
CA THR A 104 -3.88 1.96 26.95
C THR A 104 -5.01 2.85 27.49
N ARG A 105 -5.57 3.68 26.61
CA ARG A 105 -6.77 4.49 26.85
C ARG A 105 -7.86 4.04 25.88
N THR A 106 -8.95 3.50 26.40
CA THR A 106 -10.13 3.17 25.59
C THR A 106 -10.76 4.45 25.03
N LEU A 107 -11.09 4.43 23.73
CA LEU A 107 -11.76 5.54 23.07
C LEU A 107 -13.29 5.34 23.06
N PRO A 108 -14.09 6.40 22.83
CA PRO A 108 -15.54 6.29 22.79
C PRO A 108 -16.03 5.22 21.81
N LYS A 109 -17.09 4.50 22.20
CA LYS A 109 -17.77 3.55 21.29
C LYS A 109 -18.32 4.30 20.08
N GLY A 110 -18.24 3.68 18.90
CA GLY A 110 -18.68 4.29 17.64
C GLY A 110 -17.75 5.41 17.13
N LEU A 111 -16.56 5.59 17.71
CA LEU A 111 -15.56 6.52 17.16
C LEU A 111 -15.08 6.09 15.77
N VAL A 112 -15.02 4.79 15.55
CA VAL A 112 -14.66 4.12 14.29
C VAL A 112 -15.81 3.19 13.90
N ASP A 113 -16.05 3.08 12.60
CA ASP A 113 -17.03 2.20 11.96
C ASP A 113 -16.36 1.08 11.14
N GLY A 114 -15.08 1.24 10.82
CA GLY A 114 -14.27 0.26 10.10
C GLY A 114 -12.78 0.47 10.29
N PHE A 115 -11.99 -0.01 9.32
CA PHE A 115 -10.53 0.04 9.36
C PHE A 115 -9.91 1.18 8.52
N SER A 116 -10.72 1.99 7.84
CA SER A 116 -10.29 3.02 6.88
C SER A 116 -9.98 4.39 7.50
N GLY A 117 -9.66 4.43 8.80
CA GLY A 117 -9.31 5.66 9.53
C GLY A 117 -10.43 6.22 10.40
N LEU A 118 -10.27 7.48 10.81
CA LEU A 118 -11.18 8.20 11.70
C LEU A 118 -12.26 8.93 10.88
N PRO A 119 -13.54 8.50 10.92
CA PRO A 119 -14.58 9.02 10.04
C PRO A 119 -15.00 10.47 10.34
N GLY A 120 -15.07 11.28 9.28
CA GLY A 120 -15.47 12.69 9.36
C GLY A 120 -14.51 13.52 10.22
N PHE A 121 -13.21 13.30 10.04
CA PHE A 121 -12.16 13.98 10.79
C PHE A 121 -11.83 15.36 10.22
N ALA A 122 -11.59 15.44 8.90
CA ALA A 122 -11.32 16.70 8.24
C ALA A 122 -12.63 17.29 7.71
N GLU A 123 -12.98 18.49 8.15
CA GLU A 123 -14.11 19.28 7.65
C GLU A 123 -13.59 20.30 6.65
N ILE A 124 -14.06 20.22 5.41
CA ILE A 124 -13.65 21.04 4.29
C ILE A 124 -14.84 21.90 3.84
N THR A 125 -14.60 23.19 3.67
CA THR A 125 -15.57 24.12 3.06
C THR A 125 -14.88 24.87 1.93
N LEU A 126 -15.45 24.85 0.73
CA LEU A 126 -14.99 25.71 -0.37
C LEU A 126 -15.95 26.86 -0.60
N THR A 127 -15.40 28.05 -0.77
CA THR A 127 -16.11 29.25 -1.20
C THR A 127 -15.58 29.74 -2.53
N ASP A 128 -16.45 30.17 -3.43
CA ASP A 128 -16.05 30.85 -4.67
C ASP A 128 -15.49 32.26 -4.40
N GLU A 129 -15.02 32.95 -5.43
CA GLU A 129 -14.50 34.33 -5.34
C GLU A 129 -15.54 35.34 -4.84
N LYS A 130 -16.84 35.02 -4.96
CA LYS A 130 -17.95 35.85 -4.46
C LYS A 130 -18.26 35.56 -2.99
N GLY A 131 -17.48 34.68 -2.34
CA GLY A 131 -17.68 34.26 -0.95
C GLY A 131 -18.85 33.29 -0.76
N ARG A 132 -19.46 32.78 -1.83
CA ARG A 132 -20.55 31.80 -1.74
C ARG A 132 -19.96 30.43 -1.47
N LYS A 133 -20.49 29.73 -0.48
CA LYS A 133 -20.13 28.34 -0.20
C LYS A 133 -20.61 27.45 -1.34
N VAL A 134 -19.67 26.83 -2.05
CA VAL A 134 -19.96 25.92 -3.18
C VAL A 134 -19.87 24.45 -2.77
N LEU A 135 -19.12 24.14 -1.71
CA LEU A 135 -18.99 22.76 -1.21
C LEU A 135 -18.80 22.76 0.31
N SER A 136 -19.37 21.75 0.96
CA SER A 136 -19.00 21.34 2.31
C SER A 136 -18.86 19.82 2.30
N ARG A 137 -17.74 19.31 2.82
CA ARG A 137 -17.43 17.88 2.84
C ARG A 137 -16.73 17.52 4.14
N SER A 138 -16.94 16.30 4.60
CA SER A 138 -16.11 15.68 5.64
C SER A 138 -15.31 14.53 5.03
N GLU A 139 -14.03 14.42 5.38
CA GLU A 139 -13.16 13.30 4.99
C GLU A 139 -12.68 12.51 6.21
N SER A 140 -12.54 11.20 6.03
CA SER A 140 -11.93 10.31 7.00
C SER A 140 -10.42 10.56 7.06
N PHE A 141 -9.84 10.54 8.25
CA PHE A 141 -8.39 10.69 8.42
C PHE A 141 -7.77 9.33 8.76
N CYS A 142 -6.97 8.80 7.84
CA CYS A 142 -6.12 7.66 8.11
C CYS A 142 -4.78 8.14 8.69
N PRO A 143 -4.44 7.81 9.96
CA PRO A 143 -3.17 8.24 10.55
C PRO A 143 -1.94 7.69 9.83
N ASN A 144 -2.06 6.54 9.16
CA ASN A 144 -0.96 5.95 8.39
C ASN A 144 -0.75 6.60 7.02
N ASN A 145 -1.68 7.45 6.55
CA ASN A 145 -1.69 7.91 5.16
C ASN A 145 -0.56 8.89 4.84
N ALA A 146 0.24 8.55 3.83
CA ALA A 146 1.27 9.40 3.23
C ALA A 146 2.11 10.14 4.30
N SER A 147 2.52 9.41 5.34
CA SER A 147 3.18 10.00 6.49
C SER A 147 4.62 10.41 6.15
N GLY A 148 5.00 11.63 6.53
CA GLY A 148 6.28 12.21 6.20
C GLY A 148 6.93 12.89 7.39
N ARG A 149 8.26 12.82 7.45
CA ARG A 149 9.06 13.50 8.45
C ARG A 149 9.00 15.01 8.25
N VAL A 150 8.55 15.77 9.26
CA VAL A 150 8.42 17.24 9.19
C VAL A 150 9.46 18.00 10.01
N ARG A 151 10.30 17.29 10.77
CA ARG A 151 11.43 17.90 11.49
C ARG A 151 12.76 17.23 11.18
N PRO A 152 13.86 17.99 11.06
CA PRO A 152 15.21 17.44 10.84
C PRO A 152 15.79 16.63 12.00
N ASP A 153 15.16 16.62 13.18
CA ASP A 153 15.58 15.89 14.38
C ASP A 153 14.71 14.65 14.68
N ALA A 154 13.61 14.44 13.95
CA ALA A 154 12.73 13.30 14.12
C ALA A 154 13.39 11.98 13.64
N PRO A 155 12.90 10.80 14.06
CA PRO A 155 13.37 9.52 13.51
C PRO A 155 13.36 9.52 11.98
N SER A 156 14.35 8.84 11.37
CA SER A 156 14.48 8.75 9.91
C SER A 156 13.45 7.82 9.27
N THR A 157 12.83 6.95 10.07
CA THR A 157 11.78 6.01 9.66
C THR A 157 10.60 6.09 10.63
N SER A 158 9.42 5.71 10.16
CA SER A 158 8.25 5.50 11.01
C SER A 158 8.08 4.01 11.28
N PRO A 159 7.79 3.60 12.53
CA PRO A 159 7.48 2.20 12.82
C PRO A 159 6.07 1.81 12.38
N TYR A 160 5.19 2.76 12.03
CA TYR A 160 3.79 2.49 11.70
C TYR A 160 3.60 2.07 10.23
N PRO A 161 2.55 1.28 9.92
CA PRO A 161 2.24 0.91 8.53
C PRO A 161 2.03 2.14 7.62
N GLN A 162 2.15 1.96 6.31
CA GLN A 162 2.05 3.04 5.31
C GLN A 162 0.61 3.38 4.88
N SER A 163 -0.36 2.56 5.27
CA SER A 163 -1.77 2.78 4.94
C SER A 163 -2.70 2.19 6.01
N CYS A 164 -3.96 2.62 5.97
CA CYS A 164 -5.04 1.96 6.70
C CYS A 164 -5.60 0.83 5.83
N PRO A 165 -6.05 -0.30 6.40
CA PRO A 165 -6.53 -1.43 5.62
C PRO A 165 -7.83 -1.14 4.86
N VAL A 166 -7.92 -1.66 3.64
CA VAL A 166 -9.12 -1.64 2.76
C VAL A 166 -9.93 -2.92 2.85
N ASN A 167 -9.34 -4.02 3.33
CA ASN A 167 -9.97 -5.33 3.34
C ASN A 167 -11.20 -5.34 4.28
N PRO A 168 -12.40 -5.69 3.81
CA PRO A 168 -13.60 -5.71 4.66
C PRO A 168 -13.49 -6.72 5.81
N PHE A 169 -12.63 -7.73 5.64
CA PHE A 169 -12.41 -8.79 6.60
C PHE A 169 -11.22 -8.57 7.56
N THR A 170 -10.54 -7.42 7.53
CA THR A 170 -9.52 -7.03 8.54
C THR A 170 -10.02 -7.22 9.98
N LEU A 171 -9.18 -7.80 10.84
CA LEU A 171 -9.47 -8.07 12.25
C LEU A 171 -8.77 -7.08 13.18
N GLY A 172 -7.58 -6.60 12.80
CA GLY A 172 -6.80 -5.68 13.61
C GLY A 172 -5.85 -4.80 12.80
N SER A 173 -5.70 -3.55 13.23
CA SER A 173 -4.82 -2.58 12.59
C SER A 173 -4.15 -1.68 13.62
N VAL A 174 -2.96 -1.21 13.26
CA VAL A 174 -2.17 -0.25 14.02
C VAL A 174 -2.12 1.03 13.21
N TRP A 175 -2.68 2.11 13.75
CA TRP A 175 -2.63 3.41 13.12
C TRP A 175 -1.71 4.33 13.90
N GLY A 176 -0.83 5.05 13.25
CA GLY A 176 -0.04 6.03 13.96
C GLY A 176 0.67 7.08 13.12
N VAL A 177 1.07 8.13 13.82
CA VAL A 177 1.92 9.20 13.32
C VAL A 177 3.13 9.30 14.25
N GLU A 178 4.31 9.07 13.71
CA GLU A 178 5.55 9.11 14.49
C GLU A 178 5.86 10.52 15.04
N ASN A 179 6.59 10.61 16.14
CA ASN A 179 6.97 11.89 16.73
C ASN A 179 7.81 12.72 15.76
N GLY A 180 7.33 13.92 15.42
CA GLY A 180 7.95 14.80 14.44
C GLY A 180 7.63 14.44 12.99
N TRP A 181 6.64 13.58 12.77
CA TRP A 181 6.06 13.27 11.47
C TRP A 181 4.67 13.90 11.33
N ALA A 182 4.16 13.89 10.09
CA ALA A 182 2.82 14.34 9.76
C ALA A 182 2.18 13.43 8.72
N SER A 183 0.87 13.21 8.83
CA SER A 183 0.10 12.38 7.89
C SER A 183 -0.91 13.25 7.14
N ASN A 184 -1.11 12.94 5.86
CA ASN A 184 -1.98 13.73 4.99
C ASN A 184 -3.45 13.62 5.47
N THR A 185 -4.16 14.74 5.46
CA THR A 185 -5.59 14.79 5.78
C THR A 185 -6.50 14.40 4.63
N TYR A 186 -5.99 14.45 3.40
CA TYR A 186 -6.66 13.91 2.23
C TYR A 186 -6.77 12.39 2.36
N ALA A 187 -7.97 11.84 2.18
CA ALA A 187 -8.19 10.41 2.35
C ALA A 187 -7.69 9.54 1.17
N GLY A 188 -7.10 10.15 0.12
CA GLY A 188 -6.44 9.40 -0.95
C GLY A 188 -7.41 8.48 -1.67
N TYR A 189 -7.06 7.19 -1.69
CA TYR A 189 -7.87 6.10 -2.22
C TYR A 189 -9.32 6.07 -1.70
N TYR A 190 -9.56 6.60 -0.50
CA TYR A 190 -10.89 6.62 0.13
C TYR A 190 -11.74 7.85 -0.21
N SER A 191 -11.22 8.77 -1.02
CA SER A 191 -11.90 10.01 -1.38
C SER A 191 -12.54 9.89 -2.77
N GLU A 192 -13.84 10.12 -2.86
CA GLU A 192 -14.51 10.38 -4.14
C GLU A 192 -14.10 11.73 -4.73
N PRO A 193 -14.08 11.90 -6.07
CA PRO A 193 -13.92 13.21 -6.68
C PRO A 193 -15.15 14.10 -6.41
N VAL A 194 -14.95 15.42 -6.40
CA VAL A 194 -16.06 16.39 -6.28
C VAL A 194 -16.28 17.15 -7.57
N PRO A 195 -17.55 17.41 -7.95
CA PRO A 195 -17.83 18.26 -9.09
C PRO A 195 -17.51 19.71 -8.73
N LEU A 196 -16.42 20.23 -9.28
CA LEU A 196 -16.05 21.64 -9.20
C LEU A 196 -15.69 22.14 -10.59
N ALA A 197 -16.33 23.24 -11.01
CA ALA A 197 -16.00 23.90 -12.26
C ALA A 197 -14.60 24.53 -12.18
N ALA A 198 -13.95 24.69 -13.33
CA ALA A 198 -12.73 25.48 -13.43
C ALA A 198 -12.94 26.88 -12.84
N GLY A 199 -11.99 27.33 -12.02
CA GLY A 199 -12.11 28.58 -11.29
C GLY A 199 -11.22 28.66 -10.07
N VAL A 200 -11.35 29.76 -9.32
CA VAL A 200 -10.61 30.00 -8.09
C VAL A 200 -11.56 29.93 -6.90
N TYR A 201 -11.12 29.21 -5.87
CA TYR A 201 -11.86 28.99 -4.64
C TYR A 201 -10.95 29.23 -3.44
N THR A 202 -11.58 29.40 -2.28
CA THR A 202 -10.91 29.35 -0.99
C THR A 202 -11.41 28.13 -0.24
N ALA A 203 -10.51 27.19 0.04
CA ALA A 203 -10.77 26.06 0.91
C ALA A 203 -10.43 26.41 2.36
N LYS A 204 -11.35 26.12 3.27
CA LYS A 204 -11.12 26.14 4.71
C LYS A 204 -11.17 24.71 5.22
N VAL A 205 -10.07 24.27 5.82
CA VAL A 205 -9.92 22.91 6.37
C VAL A 205 -9.82 23.01 7.89
N SER A 206 -10.65 22.26 8.61
CA SER A 206 -10.59 22.14 10.07
C SER A 206 -10.71 20.70 10.53
N VAL A 207 -10.18 20.38 11.70
CA VAL A 207 -10.44 19.09 12.35
C VAL A 207 -11.79 19.16 13.07
N ALA A 208 -12.68 18.18 12.90
CA ALA A 208 -13.99 18.16 13.52
C ALA A 208 -13.94 18.29 15.05
N LYS A 209 -14.94 18.97 15.63
CA LYS A 209 -14.94 19.31 17.07
C LYS A 209 -14.74 18.07 17.96
N LYS A 210 -15.38 16.94 17.64
CA LYS A 210 -15.27 15.69 18.40
C LYS A 210 -13.81 15.22 18.55
N TYR A 211 -13.00 15.35 17.50
CA TYR A 211 -11.59 14.95 17.53
C TYR A 211 -10.70 15.99 18.18
N ARG A 212 -11.03 17.29 18.02
CA ARG A 212 -10.35 18.36 18.75
C ARG A 212 -10.47 18.19 20.25
N ASP A 213 -11.68 17.92 20.73
CA ASP A 213 -11.94 17.72 22.15
C ASP A 213 -11.30 16.41 22.65
N LEU A 214 -11.35 15.34 21.86
CA LEU A 214 -10.81 14.02 22.25
C LEU A 214 -9.28 13.99 22.34
N PHE A 215 -8.59 14.62 21.38
CA PHE A 215 -7.14 14.58 21.24
C PHE A 215 -6.43 15.89 21.57
N GLY A 216 -7.16 16.92 22.00
CA GLY A 216 -6.59 18.22 22.36
C GLY A 216 -6.04 19.01 21.16
N ILE A 217 -6.63 18.84 19.97
CA ILE A 217 -6.21 19.58 18.77
C ILE A 217 -6.79 20.99 18.82
N ALA A 218 -5.93 22.01 18.68
CA ALA A 218 -6.36 23.40 18.68
C ALA A 218 -7.33 23.69 17.51
N ASN A 219 -8.36 24.52 17.75
CA ASN A 219 -9.25 25.00 16.70
C ASN A 219 -8.56 26.06 15.83
N LYS A 220 -7.66 25.62 14.96
CA LYS A 220 -6.91 26.46 14.02
C LYS A 220 -7.14 25.96 12.58
N PRO A 221 -8.26 26.34 11.94
CA PRO A 221 -8.51 26.01 10.55
C PRO A 221 -7.39 26.55 9.64
N GLN A 222 -7.08 25.81 8.58
CA GLN A 222 -6.17 26.24 7.53
C GLN A 222 -6.98 26.79 6.35
N THR A 223 -6.46 27.84 5.72
CA THR A 223 -7.08 28.48 4.55
C THR A 223 -6.14 28.32 3.37
N ILE A 224 -6.64 27.71 2.29
CA ILE A 224 -5.87 27.38 1.10
C ILE A 224 -6.59 27.96 -0.11
N LYS A 225 -5.86 28.71 -0.95
CA LYS A 225 -6.36 29.11 -2.27
C LYS A 225 -6.35 27.91 -3.20
N VAL A 226 -7.49 27.55 -3.77
CA VAL A 226 -7.61 26.41 -4.69
C VAL A 226 -7.88 26.94 -6.09
N THR A 227 -7.07 26.56 -7.05
CA THR A 227 -7.32 26.82 -8.47
C THR A 227 -7.73 25.51 -9.13
N VAL A 228 -8.94 25.41 -9.64
CA VAL A 228 -9.39 24.26 -10.43
C VAL A 228 -9.16 24.57 -11.91
N ARG A 229 -8.48 23.68 -12.62
CA ARG A 229 -8.31 23.75 -14.08
C ARG A 229 -9.05 22.60 -14.72
N GLU A 230 -9.66 22.85 -15.86
CA GLU A 230 -10.15 21.80 -16.74
C GLU A 230 -9.05 21.43 -17.74
N ARG A 231 -8.85 20.13 -17.97
CA ARG A 231 -7.87 19.58 -18.92
C ARG A 231 -8.51 18.51 -19.79
N SER A 232 -7.92 18.26 -20.95
CA SER A 232 -8.31 17.15 -21.83
C SER A 232 -7.08 16.35 -22.23
N TRP A 233 -7.24 15.04 -22.39
CA TRP A 233 -6.17 14.18 -22.91
C TRP A 233 -5.80 14.54 -24.35
N GLU A 234 -6.74 15.10 -25.13
CA GLU A 234 -6.55 15.43 -26.55
C GLU A 234 -5.83 16.78 -26.76
N GLU A 235 -6.11 17.77 -25.91
CA GLU A 235 -5.52 19.12 -26.01
C GLU A 235 -4.04 19.14 -25.62
N GLY A 236 -3.54 18.10 -24.94
CA GLY A 236 -2.11 17.89 -24.67
C GLY A 236 -1.31 17.35 -25.86
N GLY A 237 -1.97 16.88 -26.92
CA GLY A 237 -1.35 16.24 -28.10
C GLY A 237 -1.24 17.12 -29.34
N ALA A 238 -2.04 18.18 -29.46
CA ALA A 238 -2.12 19.02 -30.65
C ALA A 238 -1.35 20.35 -30.48
N GLY A 239 -0.03 20.30 -30.49
CA GLY A 239 0.80 21.51 -30.26
C GLY A 239 2.21 21.50 -30.87
N ALA A 240 2.52 20.59 -31.79
CA ALA A 240 3.80 20.58 -32.53
C ALA A 240 3.57 20.53 -34.04
N GLY A 241 2.66 21.38 -34.53
CA GLY A 241 2.45 21.63 -35.96
C GLY A 241 3.05 22.98 -36.36
N ALA A 242 4.26 22.95 -36.91
CA ALA A 242 4.91 23.98 -37.73
C ALA A 242 4.39 25.43 -37.60
N ALA A 243 5.00 26.22 -36.72
CA ALA A 243 4.99 27.66 -36.87
C ALA A 243 5.76 28.04 -38.15
N LYS A 244 5.03 28.43 -39.19
CA LYS A 244 5.56 29.03 -40.41
C LYS A 244 6.31 30.31 -40.06
N THR A 245 7.64 30.32 -40.22
CA THR A 245 8.42 31.56 -40.23
C THR A 245 8.50 32.07 -41.68
N GLY A 246 7.84 33.21 -41.93
CA GLY A 246 8.08 34.03 -43.12
C GLY A 246 9.44 34.74 -43.03
N PRO A 247 10.02 35.17 -44.17
CA PRO A 247 11.44 35.51 -44.25
C PRO A 247 11.70 36.96 -43.80
N ALA A 248 12.73 37.15 -42.98
CA ALA A 248 13.37 38.45 -42.82
C ALA A 248 14.89 38.30 -43.00
N ALA A 249 15.39 39.04 -43.97
CA ALA A 249 16.74 39.02 -44.50
C ALA A 249 17.78 39.56 -43.52
N HIS A 250 18.99 38.99 -43.51
CA HIS A 250 20.24 39.75 -43.43
C HIS A 250 21.38 38.99 -44.13
N ARG A 251 22.19 39.77 -44.87
CA ARG A 251 23.28 39.38 -45.78
C ARG A 251 24.63 39.21 -45.05
N ALA A 252 25.50 38.41 -45.70
CA ALA A 252 26.98 38.46 -45.76
C ALA A 252 27.73 38.13 -44.45
N ALA A 253 28.88 37.46 -44.40
CA ALA A 253 29.86 36.84 -45.30
C ALA A 253 30.55 35.74 -44.44
N GLY A 254 31.34 34.75 -44.85
CA GLY A 254 32.05 34.39 -46.07
C GLY A 254 33.01 33.24 -45.70
N HIS A 255 33.39 32.42 -46.69
CA HIS A 255 34.58 31.51 -46.72
C HIS A 255 34.67 30.38 -45.66
N ALA A 256 35.19 29.17 -45.92
CA ALA A 256 35.64 28.45 -47.12
C ALA A 256 35.96 26.99 -46.70
N GLY A 257 35.85 26.04 -47.65
CA GLY A 257 36.56 24.74 -47.68
C GLY A 257 36.00 23.63 -46.78
N HIS A 258 35.95 22.34 -47.13
CA HIS A 258 36.49 21.59 -48.27
C HIS A 258 35.72 20.25 -48.39
N ALA A 259 35.62 19.75 -49.64
CA ALA A 259 35.59 18.38 -50.16
C ALA A 259 35.06 17.23 -49.25
N GLY A 260 34.08 16.43 -49.67
CA GLY A 260 34.14 15.45 -50.78
C GLY A 260 34.27 14.04 -50.16
N GLY A 261 33.68 12.95 -50.59
CA GLY A 261 32.84 12.55 -51.72
C GLY A 261 32.65 11.02 -51.63
N HIS A 262 31.87 10.44 -52.55
CA HIS A 262 31.71 9.00 -52.86
C HIS A 262 30.83 8.15 -51.93
N THR A 263 30.04 7.13 -52.34
CA THR A 263 29.50 6.52 -53.58
C THR A 263 28.50 5.45 -53.07
N ALA A 264 27.22 5.42 -53.46
CA ALA A 264 26.57 4.65 -54.55
C ALA A 264 26.61 3.10 -54.45
N GLY A 265 25.42 2.46 -54.58
CA GLY A 265 25.20 1.02 -54.86
C GLY A 265 23.95 0.46 -54.16
N HIS A 266 22.77 0.45 -54.80
CA HIS A 266 22.11 -0.69 -55.50
C HIS A 266 21.73 -1.87 -54.57
N GLY A 267 20.54 -2.47 -54.58
CA GLY A 267 19.50 -2.53 -55.61
C GLY A 267 18.15 -3.08 -55.11
N ALA A 268 17.31 -3.42 -56.08
CA ALA A 268 15.85 -3.38 -56.06
C ALA A 268 15.14 -4.74 -55.89
N GLY A 269 13.81 -4.66 -55.73
CA GLY A 269 12.82 -5.73 -55.92
C GLY A 269 11.54 -5.44 -55.11
N HIS A 270 10.56 -4.67 -55.62
CA HIS A 270 9.36 -5.11 -56.39
C HIS A 270 8.58 -6.26 -55.71
N SER A 271 7.25 -6.30 -55.56
CA SER A 271 6.13 -5.42 -55.94
C SER A 271 4.80 -6.09 -55.52
N THR A 272 3.82 -5.30 -55.05
CA THR A 272 2.35 -5.28 -55.35
C THR A 272 1.52 -6.60 -55.26
N ALA A 273 0.31 -6.68 -54.68
CA ALA A 273 -0.92 -5.89 -54.94
C ALA A 273 -2.00 -6.19 -53.84
N HIS A 274 -2.72 -5.21 -53.26
CA HIS A 274 -4.12 -4.76 -53.55
C HIS A 274 -5.20 -5.87 -53.55
N SER A 275 -6.39 -5.78 -52.93
CA SER A 275 -7.19 -4.68 -52.34
C SER A 275 -8.48 -5.21 -51.69
N THR A 276 -9.17 -4.33 -50.92
CA THR A 276 -10.59 -4.36 -50.45
C THR A 276 -10.93 -5.37 -49.33
N GLY A 277 -11.60 -5.07 -48.21
CA GLY A 277 -12.32 -3.90 -47.71
C GLY A 277 -13.60 -4.41 -47.01
N HIS A 278 -13.73 -4.29 -45.68
CA HIS A 278 -14.98 -4.01 -44.94
C HIS A 278 -14.72 -3.91 -43.43
N ALA A 279 -15.28 -2.87 -42.83
CA ALA A 279 -15.18 -2.49 -41.43
C ALA A 279 -16.01 -3.40 -40.51
N GLY A 280 -15.46 -3.71 -39.33
CA GLY A 280 -16.17 -4.28 -38.19
C GLY A 280 -15.53 -3.74 -36.91
N HIS A 281 -16.30 -3.01 -36.12
CA HIS A 281 -15.87 -2.24 -34.97
C HIS A 281 -15.33 -3.10 -33.82
N GLY A 282 -14.05 -2.95 -33.50
CA GLY A 282 -13.51 -3.20 -32.16
C GLY A 282 -13.03 -1.86 -31.62
N ALA A 283 -13.60 -1.39 -30.50
CA ALA A 283 -13.13 -0.18 -29.84
C ALA A 283 -11.65 -0.36 -29.49
N ALA A 284 -10.79 0.52 -30.02
CA ALA A 284 -9.39 0.56 -29.61
C ALA A 284 -9.34 0.82 -28.09
N ALA A 285 -8.48 0.05 -27.40
CA ALA A 285 -8.22 0.24 -25.99
C ALA A 285 -7.92 1.71 -25.70
N ARG A 286 -8.64 2.29 -24.73
CA ARG A 286 -8.44 3.67 -24.30
C ARG A 286 -7.02 3.79 -23.74
N PRO A 287 -6.24 4.82 -24.11
CA PRO A 287 -5.00 5.11 -23.42
C PRO A 287 -5.30 5.37 -21.94
N GLU A 288 -4.53 4.77 -21.05
CA GLU A 288 -4.61 5.02 -19.61
C GLU A 288 -4.45 6.50 -19.30
N ALA A 289 -5.25 6.99 -18.35
CA ALA A 289 -5.22 8.36 -17.86
C ALA A 289 -3.82 8.70 -17.28
N PRO A 290 -3.10 9.72 -17.79
CA PRO A 290 -1.89 10.19 -17.14
C PRO A 290 -2.17 10.70 -15.71
N SER A 291 -1.27 10.37 -14.78
CA SER A 291 -1.33 10.83 -13.40
C SER A 291 -1.35 12.37 -13.30
N ALA A 292 -2.21 12.90 -12.44
CA ALA A 292 -2.36 14.34 -12.24
C ALA A 292 -1.05 14.96 -11.74
N ALA A 293 -0.56 16.01 -12.41
CA ALA A 293 0.61 16.74 -11.98
C ALA A 293 0.25 17.66 -10.80
N THR A 294 0.51 17.24 -9.56
CA THR A 294 0.36 18.10 -8.38
C THR A 294 1.47 19.16 -8.38
N THR A 295 1.18 20.37 -8.83
CA THR A 295 2.14 21.47 -8.85
C THR A 295 2.18 22.18 -7.49
N GLY A 296 3.04 21.71 -6.57
CA GLY A 296 3.43 22.46 -5.38
C GLY A 296 3.32 21.75 -4.02
N ALA A 297 2.73 20.56 -3.97
CA ALA A 297 2.92 19.63 -2.85
C ALA A 297 4.11 18.72 -3.19
N THR A 298 5.06 18.56 -2.27
CA THR A 298 6.06 17.48 -2.36
C THR A 298 5.36 16.13 -2.54
N PRO A 299 5.99 15.11 -3.17
CA PRO A 299 5.31 13.87 -3.56
C PRO A 299 4.49 13.29 -2.41
N THR A 300 3.17 13.26 -2.57
CA THR A 300 2.25 12.59 -1.65
C THR A 300 2.24 11.11 -2.03
N TYR A 301 2.98 10.30 -1.26
CA TYR A 301 3.05 8.85 -1.43
C TYR A 301 1.73 8.22 -0.99
N ASN A 302 0.74 8.17 -1.87
CA ASN A 302 -0.45 7.33 -1.71
C ASN A 302 -0.09 5.90 -2.12
N VAL A 303 0.62 5.17 -1.27
CA VAL A 303 0.83 3.72 -1.42
C VAL A 303 -0.13 3.00 -0.49
N GLY A 304 -1.35 2.79 -0.97
CA GLY A 304 -2.13 1.64 -0.52
C GLY A 304 -1.41 0.40 -1.00
N HIS A 305 -1.12 -0.54 -0.10
CA HIS A 305 -0.71 -1.90 -0.47
C HIS A 305 -1.95 -2.54 -1.11
N GLY A 306 -2.08 -2.39 -2.41
CA GLY A 306 -3.07 -3.03 -3.24
C GLY A 306 -2.38 -3.56 -4.49
N PRO A 307 -3.02 -4.47 -5.24
CA PRO A 307 -2.41 -5.18 -6.37
C PRO A 307 -2.08 -4.31 -7.59
N TYR A 308 -2.23 -2.99 -7.49
CA TYR A 308 -2.01 -2.06 -8.60
C TYR A 308 -0.60 -1.47 -8.55
N ALA A 309 0.08 -1.48 -9.70
CA ALA A 309 1.36 -0.81 -9.86
C ALA A 309 1.24 0.68 -9.45
N PRO A 310 2.25 1.25 -8.77
CA PRO A 310 2.26 2.68 -8.49
C PRO A 310 2.16 3.45 -9.81
N ALA A 311 1.24 4.42 -9.86
CA ALA A 311 1.20 5.34 -10.99
C ALA A 311 2.56 6.03 -11.10
N PRO A 312 3.27 5.96 -12.25
CA PRO A 312 4.57 6.59 -12.39
C PRO A 312 4.46 8.10 -12.16
N PRO A 313 5.49 8.75 -11.60
CA PRO A 313 5.48 10.19 -11.41
C PRO A 313 5.31 10.90 -12.75
N ALA A 314 4.34 11.81 -12.83
CA ALA A 314 4.09 12.63 -14.01
C ALA A 314 5.27 13.60 -14.25
N LEU A 315 6.26 13.18 -15.04
CA LEU A 315 7.31 14.06 -15.53
C LEU A 315 6.98 14.59 -16.93
N PRO A 316 7.11 15.90 -17.19
CA PRO A 316 6.99 16.48 -18.53
C PRO A 316 7.92 15.79 -19.55
N TRP A 317 7.44 15.55 -20.78
CA TRP A 317 8.17 14.87 -21.86
C TRP A 317 9.55 15.51 -22.19
N ALA A 318 9.72 16.81 -21.93
CA ALA A 318 11.01 17.50 -22.09
C ALA A 318 12.07 17.07 -21.03
N LEU A 319 11.64 16.73 -19.81
CA LEU A 319 12.47 16.13 -18.77
C LEU A 319 12.69 14.64 -19.00
N LYS A 320 11.86 13.97 -19.80
CA LYS A 320 12.06 12.55 -20.17
C LYS A 320 13.34 12.37 -20.99
N LYS A 321 13.71 13.34 -21.84
CA LYS A 321 14.92 13.26 -22.70
C LYS A 321 16.23 13.67 -21.99
N ALA A 322 16.18 14.63 -21.06
CA ALA A 322 17.32 15.00 -20.22
C ALA A 322 17.47 14.06 -19.01
N GLY A 323 16.35 13.60 -18.46
CA GLY A 323 16.23 12.60 -17.40
C GLY A 323 16.69 11.22 -17.85
N LEU A 324 16.53 10.82 -19.11
CA LEU A 324 17.13 9.56 -19.61
C LEU A 324 18.67 9.55 -19.55
N ARG A 325 19.33 10.73 -19.56
CA ARG A 325 20.79 10.83 -19.38
C ARG A 325 21.21 11.08 -17.92
N ALA A 326 20.34 11.67 -17.10
CA ALA A 326 20.59 11.90 -15.66
C ALA A 326 20.12 10.76 -14.75
N ALA A 327 19.15 9.93 -15.18
CA ALA A 327 18.66 8.74 -14.47
C ALA A 327 19.67 7.58 -14.52
N GLN A 328 20.62 7.62 -15.46
CA GLN A 328 21.82 6.78 -15.37
C GLN A 328 22.83 7.29 -14.33
N ALA A 329 22.61 8.47 -13.73
CA ALA A 329 23.53 9.10 -12.77
C ALA A 329 22.88 9.48 -11.41
N ALA A 330 21.56 9.33 -11.24
CA ALA A 330 20.85 9.65 -10.00
C ALA A 330 20.42 8.36 -9.29
N GLY A 331 21.34 7.78 -8.52
CA GLY A 331 21.04 6.69 -7.58
C GLY A 331 20.59 7.23 -6.22
N ASP A 332 20.16 6.33 -5.33
CA ASP A 332 19.86 6.67 -3.96
C ASP A 332 21.02 7.38 -3.27
N SER A 333 20.69 8.36 -2.46
CA SER A 333 21.63 9.00 -1.55
C SER A 333 21.06 8.94 -0.14
N ALA A 334 21.93 9.09 0.86
CA ALA A 334 21.50 9.09 2.25
C ALA A 334 20.35 10.11 2.46
N GLY A 335 19.16 9.60 2.81
CA GLY A 335 17.97 10.43 3.05
C GLY A 335 17.12 10.79 1.82
N ARG A 336 17.35 10.18 0.64
CA ARG A 336 16.46 10.29 -0.53
C ARG A 336 16.23 8.93 -1.19
N THR A 337 14.97 8.53 -1.30
CA THR A 337 14.46 7.48 -2.18
C THR A 337 13.40 8.13 -3.09
N ASP A 338 13.39 7.77 -4.37
CA ASP A 338 12.46 8.34 -5.36
C ASP A 338 11.16 7.52 -5.49
N GLY A 339 10.99 6.48 -4.66
CA GLY A 339 9.84 5.58 -4.71
C GLY A 339 9.73 4.78 -6.03
N SER A 340 10.73 4.85 -6.92
CA SER A 340 10.73 4.13 -8.19
C SER A 340 11.31 2.71 -8.06
N ARG A 341 11.98 2.44 -6.94
CA ARG A 341 12.35 1.07 -6.59
C ARG A 341 11.10 0.37 -6.06
N GLN A 342 10.51 -0.48 -6.91
CA GLN A 342 9.87 -1.68 -6.41
C GLN A 342 10.81 -2.28 -5.36
N ALA A 343 10.31 -2.55 -4.15
CA ALA A 343 11.13 -3.25 -3.16
C ALA A 343 11.66 -4.52 -3.86
N PRO A 344 12.98 -4.74 -3.88
CA PRO A 344 13.52 -5.93 -4.54
C PRO A 344 12.87 -7.15 -3.89
N ALA A 345 12.52 -8.14 -4.71
CA ALA A 345 12.03 -9.41 -4.23
C ALA A 345 12.98 -9.94 -3.14
N LEU A 346 12.41 -10.56 -2.10
CA LEU A 346 13.24 -11.22 -1.10
C LEU A 346 14.13 -12.24 -1.79
N ALA A 347 15.43 -12.18 -1.52
CA ALA A 347 16.37 -13.05 -2.20
C ALA A 347 16.16 -14.51 -1.77
N PRO A 348 15.95 -15.45 -2.72
CA PRO A 348 15.93 -16.87 -2.39
C PRO A 348 17.30 -17.34 -1.92
N ASN A 349 17.35 -18.51 -1.29
CA ASN A 349 18.63 -19.16 -1.06
C ASN A 349 19.37 -19.36 -2.39
N ALA A 350 20.69 -19.15 -2.41
CA ALA A 350 21.48 -19.19 -3.63
C ALA A 350 21.49 -20.57 -4.32
N LYS A 351 21.18 -21.63 -3.58
CA LYS A 351 21.16 -23.01 -4.06
C LYS A 351 20.02 -23.76 -3.39
N ARG A 352 19.50 -24.75 -4.11
CA ARG A 352 18.61 -25.77 -3.58
C ARG A 352 19.21 -26.36 -2.29
N PRO A 353 18.41 -26.55 -1.23
CA PRO A 353 18.93 -27.10 0.01
C PRO A 353 19.39 -28.55 -0.21
N THR A 354 20.56 -28.89 0.35
CA THR A 354 21.14 -30.23 0.29
C THR A 354 21.20 -30.82 1.70
N GLY A 355 21.02 -32.13 1.83
CA GLY A 355 20.98 -32.83 3.12
C GLY A 355 19.59 -33.35 3.48
N PRO A 356 19.40 -33.88 4.71
CA PRO A 356 18.10 -34.37 5.15
C PRO A 356 17.13 -33.21 5.41
N ALA A 357 15.89 -33.35 4.95
CA ALA A 357 14.80 -32.46 5.32
C ALA A 357 14.52 -32.57 6.83
N ASN A 358 14.26 -31.44 7.48
CA ASN A 358 13.95 -31.39 8.90
C ASN A 358 12.90 -30.30 9.17
N VAL A 359 11.85 -30.67 9.89
CA VAL A 359 10.84 -29.74 10.40
C VAL A 359 11.12 -29.55 11.89
N PRO A 360 11.86 -28.48 12.27
CA PRO A 360 12.24 -28.26 13.65
C PRO A 360 11.03 -27.90 14.53
N ASP A 361 11.20 -28.10 15.84
CA ASP A 361 10.24 -27.67 16.86
C ASP A 361 10.41 -26.16 17.15
N VAL A 362 10.09 -25.36 16.13
CA VAL A 362 10.00 -23.89 16.19
C VAL A 362 8.58 -23.45 15.81
N PRO A 363 8.18 -22.22 16.20
CA PRO A 363 7.00 -21.55 15.66
C PRO A 363 6.81 -21.75 14.15
N LYS A 364 5.57 -22.02 13.74
CA LYS A 364 5.17 -22.21 12.33
C LYS A 364 4.14 -21.14 11.96
N PRO A 365 3.89 -20.90 10.66
CA PRO A 365 2.76 -20.08 10.24
C PRO A 365 1.42 -20.73 10.62
N ASP A 366 0.37 -19.92 10.62
CA ASP A 366 -1.02 -20.34 10.82
C ASP A 366 -1.87 -19.70 9.72
N LEU A 367 -2.09 -20.44 8.62
CA LEU A 367 -2.80 -19.93 7.45
C LEU A 367 -4.30 -20.05 7.67
N ARG A 368 -4.97 -18.92 7.61
CA ARG A 368 -6.41 -18.83 7.76
C ARG A 368 -7.01 -18.20 6.52
N SER A 369 -8.13 -18.73 6.07
CA SER A 369 -8.88 -18.10 4.98
C SER A 369 -9.85 -17.06 5.52
N LEU A 370 -10.04 -15.97 4.79
CA LEU A 370 -11.15 -15.03 5.02
C LEU A 370 -12.37 -15.41 4.16
N PRO A 371 -13.59 -15.03 4.56
CA PRO A 371 -14.75 -15.19 3.69
C PRO A 371 -14.55 -14.46 2.35
N ALA A 372 -15.05 -15.03 1.26
CA ALA A 372 -15.04 -14.36 -0.05
C ALA A 372 -15.91 -13.08 -0.04
N TYR A 373 -15.52 -12.07 -0.82
CA TYR A 373 -16.20 -10.77 -0.93
C TYR A 373 -16.15 -10.24 -2.36
N GLY A 374 -16.82 -9.11 -2.64
CA GLY A 374 -16.87 -8.54 -3.99
C GLY A 374 -17.46 -9.52 -5.01
N ILE A 375 -18.44 -10.31 -4.58
CA ILE A 375 -18.98 -11.41 -5.39
C ILE A 375 -19.95 -10.84 -6.41
N THR A 376 -19.66 -11.07 -7.68
CA THR A 376 -20.47 -10.58 -8.81
C THR A 376 -20.69 -11.70 -9.81
N ILE A 377 -21.69 -11.53 -10.68
CA ILE A 377 -21.86 -12.38 -11.86
C ILE A 377 -21.49 -11.56 -13.08
N GLY A 378 -20.65 -12.15 -13.94
CA GLY A 378 -20.26 -11.59 -15.23
C GLY A 378 -20.27 -12.64 -16.33
N ASP A 379 -20.01 -12.20 -17.55
CA ASP A 379 -19.84 -13.05 -18.74
C ASP A 379 -18.44 -13.71 -18.81
N GLY A 380 -17.61 -13.48 -17.79
CA GLY A 380 -16.28 -14.05 -17.66
C GLY A 380 -15.17 -13.24 -18.33
N GLY A 381 -15.48 -12.14 -19.03
CA GLY A 381 -14.48 -11.32 -19.70
C GLY A 381 -13.61 -12.12 -20.68
N GLU A 382 -12.36 -12.38 -20.30
CA GLU A 382 -11.39 -13.20 -21.06
C GLU A 382 -11.63 -14.71 -20.96
N GLU A 383 -12.55 -15.16 -20.12
CA GLU A 383 -13.00 -16.56 -20.05
C GLU A 383 -13.91 -16.93 -21.24
N VAL A 384 -14.41 -18.17 -21.28
CA VAL A 384 -15.14 -18.69 -22.45
C VAL A 384 -16.41 -17.86 -22.70
N PRO A 385 -16.55 -17.18 -23.85
CA PRO A 385 -17.70 -16.33 -24.13
C PRO A 385 -19.02 -17.11 -24.10
N GLY A 386 -20.09 -16.44 -23.62
CA GLY A 386 -21.45 -17.02 -23.58
C GLY A 386 -21.73 -17.92 -22.37
N LYS A 387 -20.90 -17.82 -21.33
CA LYS A 387 -21.09 -18.48 -20.03
C LYS A 387 -21.36 -17.46 -18.93
N ASP A 388 -21.92 -17.94 -17.83
CA ASP A 388 -22.14 -17.15 -16.63
C ASP A 388 -21.10 -17.52 -15.56
N TYR A 389 -20.35 -16.54 -15.09
CA TYR A 389 -19.28 -16.73 -14.13
C TYR A 389 -19.55 -15.99 -12.83
N LEU A 390 -19.42 -16.71 -11.71
CA LEU A 390 -19.49 -16.15 -10.37
C LEU A 390 -18.08 -15.75 -9.92
N ALA A 391 -17.73 -14.47 -10.09
CA ALA A 391 -16.44 -13.92 -9.70
C ALA A 391 -16.42 -13.53 -8.22
N PHE A 392 -15.26 -13.58 -7.56
CA PHE A 392 -15.13 -13.28 -6.12
C PHE A 392 -13.70 -12.94 -5.72
N SER A 393 -13.53 -12.02 -4.76
CA SER A 393 -12.25 -11.86 -4.07
C SER A 393 -12.05 -12.95 -3.01
N ALA A 394 -10.81 -13.44 -2.86
CA ALA A 394 -10.43 -14.41 -1.83
C ALA A 394 -9.10 -14.01 -1.16
N ASN A 395 -8.96 -14.34 0.12
CA ASN A 395 -7.76 -14.03 0.90
C ASN A 395 -7.36 -15.20 1.81
N VAL A 396 -6.06 -15.51 1.83
CA VAL A 396 -5.43 -16.37 2.83
C VAL A 396 -4.40 -15.52 3.58
N TRP A 397 -4.41 -15.57 4.91
CA TRP A 397 -3.52 -14.76 5.74
C TRP A 397 -2.81 -15.58 6.80
N ASN A 398 -1.64 -15.10 7.22
CA ASN A 398 -0.83 -15.75 8.23
C ASN A 398 -1.09 -15.13 9.61
N ALA A 399 -1.79 -15.85 10.48
CA ALA A 399 -2.06 -15.43 11.86
C ALA A 399 -0.86 -15.55 12.80
N GLY A 400 0.28 -16.04 12.29
CA GLY A 400 1.51 -16.25 13.03
C GLY A 400 1.51 -17.53 13.86
N PRO A 401 2.49 -17.73 14.76
CA PRO A 401 3.46 -16.74 15.23
C PRO A 401 4.73 -16.60 14.38
N ALA A 402 4.87 -17.30 13.25
CA ALA A 402 6.03 -17.21 12.35
C ALA A 402 5.62 -16.90 10.91
N GLN A 403 6.50 -16.25 10.15
CA GLN A 403 6.34 -16.06 8.71
C GLN A 403 6.32 -17.39 7.95
N LEU A 404 5.63 -17.42 6.81
CA LEU A 404 5.77 -18.48 5.83
C LEU A 404 6.82 -18.06 4.80
N VAL A 405 7.86 -18.87 4.59
CA VAL A 405 8.90 -18.65 3.56
C VAL A 405 9.02 -19.90 2.71
N VAL A 406 8.85 -19.73 1.40
CA VAL A 406 8.99 -20.81 0.41
C VAL A 406 9.96 -20.38 -0.67
N ASP A 407 10.96 -21.21 -0.98
CA ASP A 407 11.80 -21.01 -2.18
C ASP A 407 11.46 -22.06 -3.23
N GLY A 408 11.34 -21.63 -4.48
CA GLY A 408 11.35 -22.48 -5.67
C GLY A 408 12.74 -22.58 -6.29
N PHE A 409 13.10 -23.76 -6.79
CA PHE A 409 14.31 -23.99 -7.58
C PHE A 409 14.01 -24.69 -8.90
N ARG A 410 14.18 -23.99 -10.01
CA ARG A 410 13.99 -24.51 -11.37
C ARG A 410 15.21 -25.31 -11.82
N THR A 411 14.99 -26.57 -12.18
CA THR A 411 16.03 -27.35 -12.87
C THR A 411 16.07 -26.93 -14.34
N PRO A 412 17.25 -26.75 -14.96
CA PRO A 412 17.33 -26.38 -16.38
C PRO A 412 16.49 -27.27 -17.28
N GLY A 413 15.66 -26.66 -18.14
CA GLY A 413 14.78 -27.37 -19.07
C GLY A 413 13.49 -27.94 -18.46
N LYS A 414 13.21 -27.73 -17.17
CA LYS A 414 11.93 -28.08 -16.55
C LYS A 414 10.96 -26.90 -16.58
N GLU A 415 9.67 -27.20 -16.70
CA GLU A 415 8.60 -26.19 -16.62
C GLU A 415 8.33 -25.77 -15.17
N LEU A 416 8.38 -26.72 -14.23
CA LEU A 416 8.12 -26.48 -12.82
C LEU A 416 9.41 -26.23 -12.02
N MET A 417 9.28 -25.46 -10.93
CA MET A 417 10.25 -25.41 -9.84
C MET A 417 9.90 -26.42 -8.75
N ASP A 418 10.91 -27.01 -8.11
CA ASP A 418 10.70 -27.73 -6.85
C ASP A 418 10.67 -26.72 -5.69
N ALA A 419 9.66 -26.78 -4.83
CA ALA A 419 9.45 -25.82 -3.75
C ALA A 419 9.79 -26.39 -2.37
N TYR A 420 10.38 -25.54 -1.52
CA TYR A 420 10.83 -25.88 -0.17
C TYR A 420 10.37 -24.82 0.82
N GLN A 421 9.74 -25.24 1.91
CA GLN A 421 9.42 -24.37 3.04
C GLN A 421 10.63 -24.28 3.97
N TYR A 422 10.94 -23.08 4.45
CA TYR A 422 12.04 -22.80 5.38
C TYR A 422 11.54 -22.40 6.77
N PHE A 423 12.27 -22.80 7.80
CA PHE A 423 11.95 -22.53 9.20
C PHE A 423 13.04 -21.72 9.87
N TYR A 424 12.64 -20.74 10.66
CA TYR A 424 13.52 -19.79 11.33
C TYR A 424 13.32 -19.83 12.84
N ASP A 425 14.40 -19.62 13.60
CA ASP A 425 14.32 -19.43 15.05
C ASP A 425 13.98 -17.97 15.40
N ALA A 426 13.91 -17.67 16.71
CA ALA A 426 13.57 -16.35 17.21
C ALA A 426 14.60 -15.26 16.86
N ASP A 427 15.84 -15.64 16.54
CA ASP A 427 16.90 -14.73 16.12
C ASP A 427 16.89 -14.50 14.60
N GLY A 428 15.93 -15.09 13.88
CA GLY A 428 15.82 -15.00 12.42
C GLY A 428 16.81 -15.90 11.68
N LYS A 429 17.43 -16.86 12.36
CA LYS A 429 18.34 -17.82 11.72
C LYS A 429 17.56 -19.00 11.17
N GLN A 430 17.84 -19.36 9.91
CA GLN A 430 17.27 -20.56 9.29
C GLN A 430 17.78 -21.82 10.01
N VAL A 431 16.86 -22.64 10.53
CA VAL A 431 17.15 -23.84 11.33
C VAL A 431 16.59 -25.13 10.74
N GLY A 432 15.82 -25.05 9.66
CA GLY A 432 15.32 -26.24 8.96
C GLY A 432 14.66 -25.91 7.63
N TYR A 433 14.32 -26.97 6.91
CA TYR A 433 13.55 -26.88 5.68
C TYR A 433 12.84 -28.20 5.38
N THR A 434 11.78 -28.16 4.57
CA THR A 434 11.11 -29.37 4.07
C THR A 434 10.59 -29.16 2.65
N PRO A 435 10.65 -30.18 1.75
CA PRO A 435 9.97 -30.13 0.46
C PRO A 435 8.47 -29.89 0.65
N THR A 436 7.89 -28.97 -0.10
CA THR A 436 6.51 -28.53 0.14
C THR A 436 5.63 -28.44 -1.12
N GLY A 437 6.17 -28.73 -2.31
CA GLY A 437 5.39 -28.79 -3.54
C GLY A 437 6.19 -28.33 -4.73
N THR A 438 5.52 -27.65 -5.66
CA THR A 438 6.11 -27.07 -6.86
C THR A 438 5.74 -25.60 -7.03
N MET A 439 6.41 -24.91 -7.95
CA MET A 439 5.92 -23.65 -8.50
C MET A 439 5.78 -23.75 -10.01
N GLU A 440 4.74 -23.14 -10.55
CA GLU A 440 4.45 -23.07 -11.98
C GLU A 440 4.47 -21.63 -12.49
N TRP A 441 4.82 -21.45 -13.76
CA TRP A 441 4.78 -20.14 -14.40
C TRP A 441 3.41 -19.90 -15.02
N ASP A 442 2.78 -18.77 -14.71
CA ASP A 442 1.53 -18.36 -15.36
C ASP A 442 1.83 -17.33 -16.47
N PRO A 443 1.63 -17.67 -17.76
CA PRO A 443 1.93 -16.77 -18.87
C PRO A 443 0.79 -15.80 -19.20
N ARG A 444 -0.32 -15.80 -18.44
CA ARG A 444 -1.47 -14.94 -18.74
C ARG A 444 -1.15 -13.48 -18.42
N PRO A 445 -1.58 -12.51 -19.26
CA PRO A 445 -1.40 -11.08 -18.97
C PRO A 445 -1.91 -10.72 -17.56
N GLY A 446 -1.11 -10.00 -16.79
CA GLY A 446 -1.41 -9.67 -15.39
C GLY A 446 -1.05 -10.76 -14.35
N HIS A 447 -0.63 -11.94 -14.82
CA HIS A 447 -0.20 -13.07 -13.98
C HIS A 447 1.20 -13.59 -14.33
N GLU A 448 2.00 -12.81 -15.07
CA GLU A 448 3.35 -13.14 -15.55
C GLU A 448 4.38 -13.26 -14.41
N HIS A 449 4.18 -14.23 -13.52
CA HIS A 449 4.99 -14.55 -12.36
C HIS A 449 4.86 -16.04 -11.98
N TRP A 450 5.73 -16.52 -11.09
CA TRP A 450 5.64 -17.88 -10.55
C TRP A 450 4.54 -18.00 -9.49
N HIS A 451 3.90 -19.15 -9.45
CA HIS A 451 2.83 -19.48 -8.51
C HIS A 451 3.19 -20.74 -7.74
N PHE A 452 3.14 -20.70 -6.41
CA PHE A 452 3.16 -21.89 -5.59
C PHE A 452 1.90 -22.73 -5.78
N THR A 453 2.08 -23.97 -6.24
CA THR A 453 1.00 -24.94 -6.41
C THR A 453 0.49 -25.40 -5.05
N ASP A 454 -0.81 -25.65 -4.91
CA ASP A 454 -1.44 -26.11 -3.66
C ASP A 454 -1.42 -25.08 -2.51
N PHE A 455 -1.27 -23.76 -2.79
CA PHE A 455 -1.40 -22.74 -1.73
C PHE A 455 -2.84 -22.64 -1.21
N ALA A 456 -3.80 -22.58 -2.14
CA ALA A 456 -5.22 -22.47 -1.84
C ALA A 456 -6.06 -23.24 -2.86
N SER A 457 -7.29 -23.59 -2.48
CA SER A 457 -8.28 -24.19 -3.37
C SER A 457 -9.61 -23.48 -3.18
N TYR A 458 -10.23 -23.07 -4.28
CA TYR A 458 -11.55 -22.45 -4.25
C TYR A 458 -12.61 -23.42 -4.79
N ARG A 459 -13.68 -23.60 -4.02
CA ARG A 459 -14.74 -24.55 -4.35
C ARG A 459 -16.10 -23.91 -4.15
N LEU A 460 -16.99 -24.12 -5.09
CA LEU A 460 -18.40 -23.84 -4.90
C LEU A 460 -19.08 -25.11 -4.40
N LEU A 461 -19.60 -25.06 -3.19
CA LEU A 461 -20.28 -26.18 -2.54
C LEU A 461 -21.79 -25.99 -2.61
N LYS A 462 -22.52 -27.09 -2.77
CA LYS A 462 -23.99 -27.12 -2.65
C LYS A 462 -24.44 -26.88 -1.21
N ALA A 463 -25.76 -26.77 -1.00
CA ALA A 463 -26.36 -26.62 0.31
C ALA A 463 -25.94 -27.72 1.32
N ASP A 464 -25.72 -28.95 0.84
CA ASP A 464 -25.24 -30.10 1.62
C ASP A 464 -23.72 -30.16 1.81
N LYS A 465 -23.01 -29.07 1.44
CA LYS A 465 -21.54 -28.93 1.48
C LYS A 465 -20.75 -29.86 0.56
N LYS A 466 -21.41 -30.57 -0.36
CA LYS A 466 -20.70 -31.32 -1.41
C LYS A 466 -20.24 -30.37 -2.51
N GLU A 467 -19.05 -30.64 -3.05
CA GLU A 467 -18.47 -29.89 -4.18
C GLU A 467 -19.43 -29.91 -5.38
N ALA A 468 -19.70 -28.71 -5.93
CA ALA A 468 -20.43 -28.52 -7.17
C ALA A 468 -19.47 -28.19 -8.30
N VAL A 469 -18.59 -27.21 -8.06
CA VAL A 469 -17.60 -26.70 -9.00
C VAL A 469 -16.32 -26.41 -8.23
N ARG A 470 -15.19 -26.68 -8.88
CA ARG A 470 -13.87 -26.25 -8.43
C ARG A 470 -13.38 -25.16 -9.37
N SER A 471 -12.81 -24.10 -8.82
CA SER A 471 -12.15 -23.07 -9.63
C SER A 471 -10.89 -23.64 -10.26
N GLY A 472 -10.56 -23.24 -11.48
CA GLY A 472 -9.31 -23.61 -12.14
C GLY A 472 -8.06 -22.97 -11.52
N LYS A 473 -8.21 -22.12 -10.51
CA LYS A 473 -7.10 -21.46 -9.82
C LYS A 473 -6.61 -22.33 -8.66
N GLU A 474 -5.49 -23.01 -8.89
CA GLU A 474 -4.87 -23.96 -7.93
C GLU A 474 -3.41 -23.59 -7.56
N ALA A 475 -2.86 -22.56 -8.21
CA ALA A 475 -1.54 -22.03 -7.91
C ALA A 475 -1.60 -20.50 -7.71
N PHE A 476 -0.79 -20.00 -6.76
CA PHE A 476 -0.82 -18.60 -6.32
C PHE A 476 0.59 -18.10 -6.01
N CYS A 477 0.90 -16.87 -6.38
CA CYS A 477 2.06 -16.11 -5.88
C CYS A 477 1.78 -15.66 -4.44
N LEU A 478 2.64 -15.99 -3.47
CA LEU A 478 2.49 -15.53 -2.08
C LEU A 478 3.12 -14.14 -1.90
N ALA A 479 2.27 -13.12 -1.73
CA ALA A 479 2.68 -11.75 -1.44
C ALA A 479 1.89 -11.14 -0.27
N ASN A 480 2.51 -10.15 0.39
CA ASN A 480 1.92 -9.42 1.50
C ASN A 480 1.02 -8.29 0.98
N THR A 481 -0.10 -8.64 0.35
CA THR A 481 -0.99 -7.66 -0.31
C THR A 481 -1.85 -6.90 0.69
N ASP A 482 -2.27 -7.52 1.78
CA ASP A 482 -3.24 -6.95 2.73
C ASP A 482 -2.78 -7.02 4.18
N ALA A 483 -3.05 -5.97 4.94
CA ALA A 483 -2.97 -5.99 6.40
C ALA A 483 -4.27 -6.57 6.99
N VAL A 484 -4.24 -7.82 7.45
CA VAL A 484 -5.42 -8.52 8.00
C VAL A 484 -5.50 -8.35 9.52
N ASP A 485 -4.43 -8.65 10.25
CA ASP A 485 -4.36 -8.38 11.69
C ASP A 485 -2.95 -8.01 12.14
N TYR A 486 -2.64 -6.72 12.16
CA TYR A 486 -1.36 -6.22 12.67
C TYR A 486 -1.31 -6.07 14.20
N THR A 487 -2.33 -6.54 14.91
CA THR A 487 -2.36 -6.55 16.38
C THR A 487 -2.00 -7.91 16.98
N VAL A 488 -1.86 -8.95 16.15
CA VAL A 488 -1.33 -10.24 16.61
C VAL A 488 0.13 -10.13 17.01
N LYS A 489 0.57 -11.07 17.85
CA LYS A 489 1.96 -11.15 18.29
C LYS A 489 2.88 -11.39 17.09
N ASN A 490 4.01 -10.69 17.06
CA ASN A 490 5.02 -10.76 16.00
C ASN A 490 4.56 -10.27 14.61
N ALA A 491 3.42 -9.58 14.50
CA ALA A 491 3.01 -9.01 13.22
C ALA A 491 4.08 -8.06 12.66
N ASN A 492 4.43 -8.24 11.38
CA ASN A 492 5.34 -7.34 10.69
C ASN A 492 4.54 -6.18 10.10
N TRP A 493 4.74 -4.95 10.59
CA TRP A 493 4.02 -3.76 10.09
C TRP A 493 4.65 -3.15 8.84
N HIS A 494 5.81 -3.65 8.43
CA HIS A 494 6.51 -3.29 7.19
C HIS A 494 6.95 -4.58 6.49
N PRO A 495 5.99 -5.40 6.03
CA PRO A 495 6.35 -6.58 5.26
C PRO A 495 7.09 -6.16 3.99
N GLU A 496 8.11 -6.94 3.64
CA GLU A 496 8.67 -6.90 2.30
C GLU A 496 7.76 -7.72 1.36
N ASN A 497 8.11 -7.87 0.08
CA ASN A 497 7.36 -8.76 -0.81
C ASN A 497 5.86 -8.39 -0.96
N THR A 498 5.55 -7.09 -1.04
CA THR A 498 4.17 -6.56 -1.06
C THR A 498 3.61 -6.34 -2.47
N ASP A 499 4.42 -6.58 -3.51
CA ASP A 499 4.08 -6.36 -4.91
C ASP A 499 4.13 -7.69 -5.67
N LEU A 500 2.98 -8.15 -6.17
CA LEU A 500 2.86 -9.40 -6.95
C LEU A 500 3.74 -9.39 -8.21
N SER A 501 4.07 -8.22 -8.77
CA SER A 501 4.87 -8.11 -10.00
C SER A 501 6.37 -8.33 -9.76
N THR A 502 6.86 -8.14 -8.53
CA THR A 502 8.28 -8.38 -8.19
C THR A 502 8.48 -9.56 -7.28
N ALA A 503 7.52 -9.84 -6.40
CA ALA A 503 7.63 -10.87 -5.38
C ALA A 503 7.92 -12.26 -5.93
N CYS A 504 7.32 -12.59 -7.08
CA CYS A 504 7.24 -13.96 -7.56
C CYS A 504 8.08 -14.21 -8.84
N GLY A 505 9.08 -13.35 -9.07
CA GLY A 505 10.07 -13.55 -10.13
C GLY A 505 9.53 -13.40 -11.55
N GLN A 506 10.40 -13.67 -12.53
CA GLN A 506 10.12 -13.59 -13.97
C GLN A 506 10.29 -14.97 -14.61
N GLU A 507 9.88 -15.12 -15.88
CA GLU A 507 9.85 -16.43 -16.55
C GLU A 507 11.22 -17.14 -16.52
N ASN A 508 12.29 -16.37 -16.66
CA ASN A 508 13.66 -16.86 -16.68
C ASN A 508 14.27 -17.06 -15.27
N SER A 509 13.52 -16.83 -14.20
CA SER A 509 13.97 -17.09 -12.84
C SER A 509 14.33 -18.56 -12.66
N ILE A 510 15.53 -18.82 -12.14
CA ILE A 510 15.99 -20.17 -11.74
C ILE A 510 15.72 -20.46 -10.26
N SER A 511 15.46 -19.41 -9.49
CA SER A 511 14.96 -19.49 -8.12
C SER A 511 14.08 -18.29 -7.81
N VAL A 512 13.08 -18.51 -6.96
CA VAL A 512 12.13 -17.51 -6.48
C VAL A 512 11.92 -17.74 -4.99
N ARG A 513 11.72 -16.67 -4.21
CA ARG A 513 11.30 -16.76 -2.82
C ARG A 513 9.98 -16.02 -2.68
N GLU A 514 8.99 -16.71 -2.12
CA GLU A 514 7.70 -16.14 -1.80
C GLU A 514 7.50 -16.18 -0.28
N VAL A 515 6.99 -15.08 0.28
CA VAL A 515 6.88 -14.88 1.73
C VAL A 515 5.52 -14.30 2.09
N LEU A 516 4.87 -14.91 3.08
CA LEU A 516 3.67 -14.39 3.73
C LEU A 516 3.97 -14.12 5.22
N ASP A 517 4.08 -12.84 5.54
CA ASP A 517 4.47 -12.34 6.86
C ASP A 517 3.32 -12.43 7.88
N VAL A 518 3.69 -12.41 9.15
CA VAL A 518 2.71 -12.48 10.24
C VAL A 518 1.80 -11.25 10.23
N GLY A 519 0.48 -11.49 10.27
CA GLY A 519 -0.56 -10.46 10.23
C GLY A 519 -0.95 -10.03 8.81
N SER A 520 -0.19 -10.42 7.79
CA SER A 520 -0.43 -10.12 6.38
C SER A 520 -1.27 -11.22 5.71
N GLY A 521 -2.04 -10.80 4.71
CA GLY A 521 -2.78 -11.68 3.82
C GLY A 521 -2.39 -11.49 2.36
N ASP A 522 -2.70 -12.51 1.59
CA ASP A 522 -2.55 -12.57 0.15
C ASP A 522 -3.94 -12.63 -0.48
N THR A 523 -4.33 -11.54 -1.14
CA THR A 523 -5.64 -11.34 -1.76
C THR A 523 -5.54 -11.45 -3.26
N TYR A 524 -6.43 -12.27 -3.81
CA TYR A 524 -6.72 -12.30 -5.23
C TYR A 524 -8.11 -11.71 -5.48
N THR A 525 -8.16 -10.64 -6.26
CA THR A 525 -9.40 -9.90 -6.56
C THR A 525 -10.18 -10.53 -7.71
N GLN A 526 -11.49 -10.26 -7.75
CA GLN A 526 -12.44 -10.85 -8.71
C GLN A 526 -12.13 -10.53 -10.18
N ASP A 527 -11.34 -9.48 -10.44
CA ASP A 527 -10.99 -9.05 -11.79
C ASP A 527 -9.86 -9.90 -12.40
N LEU A 528 -9.26 -10.79 -11.60
CA LEU A 528 -8.13 -11.62 -12.02
C LEU A 528 -8.62 -12.87 -12.79
N PRO A 529 -7.99 -13.22 -13.94
CA PRO A 529 -8.28 -14.43 -14.68
C PRO A 529 -8.40 -15.70 -13.82
N GLY A 530 -9.47 -16.47 -14.01
CA GLY A 530 -9.73 -17.72 -13.28
C GLY A 530 -10.23 -17.53 -11.83
N GLN A 531 -10.42 -16.29 -11.38
CA GLN A 531 -11.01 -15.95 -10.08
C GLN A 531 -12.55 -16.04 -10.11
N SER A 532 -13.07 -17.15 -10.64
CA SER A 532 -14.51 -17.34 -10.83
C SER A 532 -14.91 -18.82 -10.77
N PHE A 533 -16.23 -19.07 -10.72
CA PHE A 533 -16.82 -20.38 -10.99
C PHE A 533 -17.73 -20.30 -12.21
N ASP A 534 -17.60 -21.24 -13.14
CA ASP A 534 -18.62 -21.45 -14.18
C ASP A 534 -19.92 -21.93 -13.52
N ILE A 535 -20.95 -21.07 -13.51
CA ILE A 535 -22.25 -21.35 -12.91
C ILE A 535 -23.35 -21.54 -13.96
N THR A 536 -22.98 -21.61 -15.24
CA THR A 536 -23.88 -21.55 -16.40
C THR A 536 -25.02 -22.57 -16.30
N ASP A 537 -24.67 -23.82 -15.96
CA ASP A 537 -25.61 -24.94 -15.94
C ASP A 537 -25.96 -25.38 -14.51
N LEU A 538 -25.60 -24.58 -13.48
CA LEU A 538 -25.95 -24.88 -12.10
C LEU A 538 -27.41 -24.50 -11.78
N PRO A 539 -28.17 -25.35 -11.07
CA PRO A 539 -29.52 -25.01 -10.67
C PRO A 539 -29.57 -23.79 -9.74
N ASN A 540 -30.73 -23.13 -9.69
CA ASN A 540 -30.98 -22.09 -8.70
C ASN A 540 -30.99 -22.70 -7.30
N GLY A 541 -30.46 -21.98 -6.31
CA GLY A 541 -30.42 -22.47 -4.94
C GLY A 541 -29.32 -21.86 -4.09
N THR A 542 -29.19 -22.40 -2.88
CA THR A 542 -28.15 -22.01 -1.93
C THR A 542 -26.84 -22.75 -2.21
N TYR A 543 -25.77 -21.99 -2.28
CA TYR A 543 -24.40 -22.47 -2.42
C TYR A 543 -23.48 -21.81 -1.39
N TRP A 544 -22.26 -22.32 -1.29
CA TRP A 544 -21.21 -21.79 -0.44
C TRP A 544 -19.90 -21.71 -1.21
N ILE A 545 -19.34 -20.53 -1.34
CA ILE A 545 -17.97 -20.37 -1.79
C ILE A 545 -17.07 -20.77 -0.62
N GLN A 546 -16.19 -21.75 -0.85
CA GLN A 546 -15.17 -22.18 0.09
C GLN A 546 -13.82 -21.64 -0.38
N VAL A 547 -13.16 -20.92 0.51
CA VAL A 547 -11.73 -20.61 0.42
C VAL A 547 -11.03 -21.55 1.38
N LEU A 548 -10.10 -22.37 0.86
CA LEU A 548 -9.37 -23.37 1.64
C LEU A 548 -7.87 -23.18 1.43
N ALA A 549 -7.14 -22.80 2.49
CA ALA A 549 -5.69 -22.72 2.47
C ALA A 549 -5.05 -24.11 2.68
N ASN A 550 -3.88 -24.33 2.10
CA ASN A 550 -3.08 -25.56 2.20
C ASN A 550 -3.91 -26.85 2.07
N PRO A 551 -4.69 -27.03 0.98
CA PRO A 551 -5.63 -28.13 0.81
C PRO A 551 -4.99 -29.52 0.97
N GLU A 552 -3.77 -29.68 0.46
CA GLU A 552 -3.00 -30.94 0.48
C GLU A 552 -2.13 -31.10 1.74
N LYS A 553 -2.17 -30.13 2.67
CA LYS A 553 -1.42 -30.16 3.94
C LYS A 553 0.09 -30.32 3.77
N ARG A 554 0.63 -29.78 2.67
CA ARG A 554 2.07 -29.84 2.36
C ARG A 554 2.85 -28.81 3.16
N LEU A 555 2.30 -27.61 3.32
CA LEU A 555 2.86 -26.58 4.17
C LEU A 555 2.73 -27.00 5.64
N LYS A 556 3.77 -26.74 6.43
CA LYS A 556 3.80 -27.02 7.86
C LYS A 556 3.31 -25.80 8.61
N GLU A 557 2.23 -25.99 9.34
CA GLU A 557 1.50 -24.95 10.06
C GLU A 557 1.36 -25.32 11.53
N THR A 558 1.00 -24.34 12.35
CA THR A 558 0.65 -24.56 13.76
C THR A 558 -0.72 -25.19 13.92
N ASP A 559 -1.67 -24.89 13.04
CA ASP A 559 -3.02 -25.44 13.03
C ASP A 559 -3.44 -25.70 11.58
N LEU A 560 -4.05 -26.86 11.32
CA LEU A 560 -4.59 -27.23 10.00
C LEU A 560 -6.13 -27.29 10.01
N GLY A 561 -6.75 -27.02 11.17
CA GLY A 561 -8.19 -27.11 11.40
C GLY A 561 -8.94 -25.81 11.12
N ASN A 562 -8.22 -24.71 10.87
CA ASN A 562 -8.77 -23.37 10.73
C ASN A 562 -8.55 -22.75 9.31
N ASN A 563 -8.05 -23.54 8.37
CA ASN A 563 -7.68 -23.11 7.01
C ASN A 563 -8.87 -22.79 6.10
N SER A 564 -10.11 -23.10 6.50
CA SER A 564 -11.29 -22.98 5.63
C SER A 564 -12.24 -21.87 6.06
N ALA A 565 -12.64 -21.04 5.10
CA ALA A 565 -13.73 -20.08 5.24
C ALA A 565 -14.85 -20.36 4.24
N LEU A 566 -16.08 -20.10 4.65
CA LEU A 566 -17.28 -20.33 3.85
C LEU A 566 -18.08 -19.04 3.70
N ARG A 567 -18.55 -18.78 2.48
CA ARG A 567 -19.37 -17.62 2.13
C ARG A 567 -20.66 -18.07 1.47
N LYS A 568 -21.80 -17.80 2.09
CA LYS A 568 -23.12 -18.19 1.58
C LYS A 568 -23.53 -17.29 0.41
N VAL A 569 -23.95 -17.91 -0.69
CA VAL A 569 -24.54 -17.23 -1.85
C VAL A 569 -25.83 -17.94 -2.27
N VAL A 570 -26.75 -17.20 -2.87
CA VAL A 570 -27.98 -17.75 -3.47
C VAL A 570 -27.96 -17.43 -4.95
N LEU A 571 -27.92 -18.47 -5.78
CA LEU A 571 -27.96 -18.35 -7.23
C LEU A 571 -29.41 -18.39 -7.72
N GLY A 572 -29.72 -17.46 -8.63
CA GLY A 572 -31.03 -17.30 -9.25
C GLY A 572 -30.91 -16.98 -10.74
N GLY A 573 -32.04 -16.60 -11.34
CA GLY A 573 -32.11 -16.22 -12.75
C GLY A 573 -32.06 -17.40 -13.71
N THR A 574 -31.75 -17.11 -14.97
CA THR A 574 -31.65 -18.05 -16.09
C THR A 574 -30.28 -17.93 -16.77
N LYS A 575 -29.91 -18.90 -17.59
CA LYS A 575 -28.67 -18.86 -18.39
C LYS A 575 -28.56 -17.56 -19.19
N GLY A 576 -27.41 -16.89 -19.13
CA GLY A 576 -27.13 -15.57 -19.71
C GLY A 576 -27.74 -14.38 -18.95
N ALA A 577 -28.44 -14.63 -17.85
CA ALA A 577 -29.07 -13.64 -16.99
C ALA A 577 -29.11 -14.13 -15.53
N ARG A 578 -27.99 -14.72 -15.07
CA ARG A 578 -27.88 -15.27 -13.72
C ARG A 578 -27.83 -14.15 -12.69
N THR A 579 -28.38 -14.40 -11.50
CA THR A 579 -28.36 -13.45 -10.38
C THR A 579 -27.73 -14.07 -9.15
N VAL A 580 -27.05 -13.28 -8.33
CA VAL A 580 -26.53 -13.71 -7.03
C VAL A 580 -27.07 -12.81 -5.92
N THR A 581 -27.46 -13.42 -4.81
CA THR A 581 -27.67 -12.72 -3.54
C THR A 581 -26.65 -13.20 -2.53
N VAL A 582 -26.01 -12.27 -1.84
CA VAL A 582 -24.96 -12.56 -0.87
C VAL A 582 -25.39 -12.05 0.50
N ALA A 583 -25.42 -12.93 1.50
CA ALA A 583 -25.75 -12.53 2.87
C ALA A 583 -24.56 -11.76 3.49
N PRO A 584 -24.71 -10.86 4.46
CA PRO A 584 -23.56 -10.31 5.21
C PRO A 584 -22.86 -11.39 6.06
N VAL A 585 -21.61 -11.15 6.49
CA VAL A 585 -20.96 -11.93 7.55
C VAL A 585 -21.04 -11.13 8.84
N GLY A 586 -21.97 -11.46 9.72
CA GLY A 586 -22.24 -10.67 10.91
C GLY A 586 -22.58 -9.22 10.57
N LEU A 587 -21.79 -8.27 11.07
CA LEU A 587 -21.91 -6.84 10.80
C LEU A 587 -21.20 -6.38 9.52
N VAL A 588 -20.50 -7.28 8.82
CA VAL A 588 -19.74 -6.96 7.60
C VAL A 588 -20.60 -7.22 6.38
N ASP A 589 -20.97 -6.13 5.70
CA ASP A 589 -21.53 -6.17 4.36
C ASP A 589 -20.45 -5.75 3.34
N ALA A 590 -20.07 -6.68 2.47
CA ALA A 590 -18.87 -6.57 1.64
C ALA A 590 -19.15 -7.00 0.19
N ASN A 591 -20.38 -6.74 -0.28
CA ASN A 591 -20.86 -7.28 -1.54
C ASN A 591 -21.80 -6.36 -2.30
#